data_AF-A0A3C0I4W7-F1
#
_entry.id   AF-A0A3C0I4W7-F1
#
_cell.length_a   1.000
_cell.length_b   1.000
_cell.length_c   1.000
_cell.angle_alpha   90.00
_cell.angle_beta   90.00
_cell.angle_gamma   90.00
#
_symmetry.space_group_name_H-M   'P 1'
#
loop_
_entity.id
_entity.type
_entity.pdbx_description
1 polymer ?
#
loop_
_entity_poly.entity_id
_entity_poly.type
_entity_poly.pdbx_seq_one_letter_code
_entity_poly.pdbx_strand_id
1 'polypeptide(L)'
;VKAAVNYSDALSLLPKHYCVDATFHNRAFEDGTLFDAESKKNSNNLFNRHFVKPGTLLVQVLSTRGRLLPQFGLDHLLLSLGVAGTYGGQTSVYGTNIRTHIAGIYAGRFEQPETSPYQIVRTLANPEAWDDPLFKDVKRLTTRLDELLSPVHEVTMTAQEVHDYQNNLLQRFESDFQSLETEYQEAAGKVADFFDQWFMGKKGK
;
A
#
# COMPACT_ATOMS: atom_id res chain seq x y z
N VAL A 1 17.10 9.82 -7.51
CA VAL A 1 15.63 9.96 -7.69
C VAL A 1 14.96 9.66 -6.36
N LYS A 2 14.22 10.61 -5.76
CA LYS A 2 13.44 10.38 -4.52
C LYS A 2 11.96 10.32 -4.92
N ALA A 3 11.24 9.29 -4.49
CA ALA A 3 9.83 9.14 -4.85
C ALA A 3 8.99 10.30 -4.30
N ALA A 4 8.03 10.79 -5.09
CA ALA A 4 7.09 11.84 -4.67
C ALA A 4 6.08 11.34 -3.62
N VAL A 5 5.83 10.02 -3.62
CA VAL A 5 4.95 9.31 -2.68
C VAL A 5 5.80 8.29 -1.93
N ASN A 6 5.74 8.31 -0.60
CA ASN A 6 6.34 7.31 0.26
C ASN A 6 5.31 6.23 0.56
N TYR A 7 5.72 4.98 0.43
CA TYR A 7 4.94 3.82 0.86
C TYR A 7 5.47 3.42 2.23
N SER A 8 4.58 3.37 3.22
CA SER A 8 4.92 2.74 4.50
C SER A 8 5.08 1.22 4.34
N ASP A 9 5.61 0.58 5.36
CA ASP A 9 5.42 -0.86 5.51
C ASP A 9 3.92 -1.17 5.65
N ALA A 10 3.49 -2.30 5.07
CA ALA A 10 2.14 -2.83 5.25
C ALA A 10 2.12 -3.69 6.52
N LEU A 11 1.38 -3.27 7.53
CA LEU A 11 1.35 -3.94 8.83
C LEU A 11 0.09 -4.79 8.99
N SER A 12 0.22 -5.98 9.57
CA SER A 12 -0.92 -6.82 9.91
C SER A 12 -1.72 -6.20 11.05
N LEU A 13 -3.04 -6.21 10.90
CA LEU A 13 -3.94 -5.75 11.96
C LEU A 13 -4.03 -6.74 13.13
N LEU A 14 -3.74 -8.01 12.86
CA LEU A 14 -3.70 -9.07 13.85
C LEU A 14 -2.25 -9.44 14.22
N PRO A 15 -2.03 -10.03 15.41
CA PRO A 15 -0.73 -10.59 15.78
C PRO A 15 -0.27 -11.67 14.80
N LYS A 16 1.05 -11.79 14.63
CA LYS A 16 1.69 -12.70 13.65
C LYS A 16 1.09 -14.11 13.62
N HIS A 17 0.84 -14.74 14.77
CA HIS A 17 0.35 -16.12 14.86
C HIS A 17 -1.09 -16.30 14.31
N TYR A 18 -1.87 -15.23 14.21
CA TYR A 18 -3.16 -15.23 13.50
C TYR A 18 -3.02 -15.01 12.00
N CYS A 19 -1.92 -14.39 11.55
CA CYS A 19 -1.71 -14.01 10.16
C CYS A 19 -0.90 -15.01 9.35
N VAL A 20 -0.04 -15.82 9.98
CA VAL A 20 0.91 -16.68 9.26
C VAL A 20 0.84 -18.12 9.69
N ASP A 21 0.99 -19.02 8.73
CA ASP A 21 1.38 -20.39 8.96
C ASP A 21 2.89 -20.54 8.69
N ALA A 22 3.56 -21.23 9.60
CA ALA A 22 4.97 -21.61 9.42
C ALA A 22 5.00 -23.08 9.03
N THR A 23 5.37 -23.38 7.78
CA THR A 23 5.64 -24.76 7.36
C THR A 23 7.13 -24.97 7.21
N PHE A 24 7.66 -25.99 7.89
CA PHE A 24 9.08 -26.38 7.87
C PHE A 24 9.47 -27.22 6.63
N HIS A 25 8.71 -27.14 5.53
CA HIS A 25 8.83 -28.09 4.42
C HIS A 25 9.04 -27.47 3.03
N ASN A 26 9.33 -26.16 2.94
CA ASN A 26 9.78 -25.59 1.67
C ASN A 26 11.23 -25.97 1.41
N ARG A 27 11.40 -27.17 0.85
CA ARG A 27 12.65 -27.65 0.27
C ARG A 27 12.75 -27.06 -1.13
N ALA A 28 13.49 -25.97 -1.28
CA ALA A 28 13.88 -25.48 -2.59
C ALA A 28 15.40 -25.41 -2.62
N PHE A 29 16.04 -26.48 -3.13
CA PHE A 29 17.37 -26.41 -3.72
C PHE A 29 17.52 -27.50 -4.79
N GLU A 30 18.23 -27.13 -5.85
CA GLU A 30 18.41 -27.81 -7.13
C GLU A 30 19.18 -29.15 -7.02
N ASP A 31 19.87 -29.41 -5.89
CA ASP A 31 20.82 -30.53 -5.73
C ASP A 31 20.54 -31.49 -4.55
N GLY A 32 19.35 -31.44 -3.95
CA GLY A 32 18.80 -32.58 -3.20
C GLY A 32 19.42 -32.98 -1.85
N THR A 33 20.41 -32.28 -1.26
CA THR A 33 20.87 -32.59 0.13
C THR A 33 21.21 -31.35 0.98
N LEU A 34 20.90 -31.43 2.29
CA LEU A 34 21.09 -30.38 3.32
C LEU A 34 22.49 -30.36 3.95
N PHE A 35 23.40 -31.20 3.44
CA PHE A 35 24.69 -31.44 4.06
C PHE A 35 25.71 -30.44 3.53
N ASP A 36 26.14 -29.51 4.38
CA ASP A 36 27.33 -28.73 4.11
C ASP A 36 28.56 -29.63 4.35
N ALA A 37 29.22 -30.02 3.26
CA ALA A 37 30.37 -30.90 3.30
C ALA A 37 31.58 -30.28 4.02
N GLU A 38 31.65 -28.95 4.10
CA GLU A 38 32.74 -28.21 4.73
C GLU A 38 32.54 -28.14 6.25
N SER A 39 31.31 -27.86 6.71
CA SER A 39 31.01 -27.79 8.14
C SER A 39 30.50 -29.09 8.78
N LYS A 40 30.26 -30.15 7.98
CA LYS A 40 29.67 -31.45 8.37
C LYS A 40 28.38 -31.32 9.20
N LYS A 41 27.64 -30.23 9.01
CA LYS A 41 26.39 -29.94 9.71
C LYS A 41 25.29 -29.70 8.69
N ASN A 42 24.06 -29.99 9.08
CA ASN A 42 22.91 -29.52 8.31
C ASN A 42 22.90 -27.99 8.38
N SER A 43 22.85 -27.35 7.20
CA SER A 43 22.73 -25.90 7.11
C SER A 43 21.41 -25.46 7.75
N ASN A 44 21.49 -24.64 8.81
CA ASN A 44 20.33 -23.98 9.42
C ASN A 44 19.94 -22.70 8.68
N ASN A 45 20.53 -22.40 7.51
CA ASN A 45 20.06 -21.33 6.61
C ASN A 45 18.78 -21.74 5.89
N LEU A 46 17.85 -22.36 6.63
CA LEU A 46 16.50 -22.62 6.16
C LEU A 46 15.78 -21.27 6.14
N PHE A 47 15.52 -20.77 4.93
CA PHE A 47 14.61 -19.65 4.73
C PHE A 47 13.27 -19.99 5.40
N ASN A 48 13.01 -19.42 6.59
CA ASN A 48 11.72 -19.52 7.26
C ASN A 48 10.70 -18.76 6.43
N ARG A 49 10.09 -19.45 5.46
CA ARG A 49 9.01 -18.90 4.65
C ARG A 49 7.76 -18.90 5.50
N HIS A 50 7.22 -17.72 5.72
CA HIS A 50 5.92 -17.54 6.35
C HIS A 50 4.88 -17.48 5.23
N PHE A 51 3.81 -18.25 5.38
CA PHE A 51 2.68 -18.18 4.48
C PHE A 51 1.61 -17.32 5.12
N VAL A 52 1.29 -16.18 4.52
CA VAL A 52 0.20 -15.32 4.99
C VAL A 52 -1.12 -16.03 4.73
N LYS A 53 -1.95 -16.16 5.76
CA LYS A 53 -3.26 -16.81 5.66
C LYS A 53 -4.19 -15.99 4.77
N PRO A 54 -4.98 -16.62 3.88
CA PRO A 54 -6.01 -15.94 3.12
C PRO A 54 -6.95 -15.14 4.03
N GLY A 55 -7.32 -13.93 3.60
CA GLY A 55 -8.17 -13.03 4.38
C GLY A 55 -7.42 -12.21 5.44
N THR A 56 -6.10 -12.35 5.57
CA THR A 56 -5.31 -11.44 6.42
C THR A 56 -5.37 -10.03 5.86
N LEU A 57 -5.87 -9.09 6.68
CA LEU A 57 -5.91 -7.67 6.34
C LEU A 57 -4.62 -6.98 6.82
N LEU A 58 -4.04 -6.19 5.92
CA LEU A 58 -2.86 -5.37 6.14
C LEU A 58 -3.25 -3.90 5.94
N VAL A 59 -2.70 -3.01 6.76
CA VAL A 59 -2.86 -1.56 6.58
C VAL A 59 -1.55 -0.95 6.10
N GLN A 60 -1.64 -0.11 5.08
CA GLN A 60 -0.52 0.63 4.51
C GLN A 60 -0.95 2.08 4.29
N VAL A 61 -0.02 3.00 4.47
CA VAL A 61 -0.24 4.44 4.33
C VAL A 61 0.70 4.97 3.28
N LEU A 62 0.14 5.72 2.34
CA LEU A 62 0.87 6.41 1.29
C LEU A 62 0.88 7.90 1.63
N SER A 63 2.07 8.49 1.80
CA SER A 63 2.21 9.91 2.14
C SER A 63 3.00 10.67 1.10
N THR A 64 2.61 11.91 0.84
CA THR A 64 3.31 12.81 -0.09
C THR A 64 4.30 13.66 0.68
N ARG A 65 5.55 13.72 0.22
CA ARG A 65 6.61 14.36 1.01
C ARG A 65 6.66 15.86 0.77
N GLY A 66 6.33 16.64 1.79
CA GLY A 66 6.67 18.07 1.88
C GLY A 66 5.92 19.01 0.93
N ARG A 67 5.02 18.49 0.08
CA ARG A 67 4.09 19.25 -0.76
C ARG A 67 2.82 18.45 -1.01
N LEU A 68 1.69 19.13 -1.16
CA LEU A 68 0.46 18.52 -1.63
C LEU A 68 0.67 17.99 -3.05
N LEU A 69 0.18 16.78 -3.31
CA LEU A 69 0.26 16.17 -4.64
C LEU A 69 -0.62 17.00 -5.59
N PRO A 70 -0.09 17.47 -6.73
CA PRO A 70 -0.94 18.10 -7.74
C PRO A 70 -1.96 17.10 -8.27
N GLN A 71 -3.09 17.59 -8.77
CA GLN A 71 -4.22 16.76 -9.20
C GLN A 71 -3.83 15.67 -10.19
N PHE A 72 -3.06 16.00 -11.24
CA PHE A 72 -2.57 15.01 -12.20
C PHE A 72 -1.74 13.87 -11.53
N GLY A 73 -1.00 14.20 -10.47
CA GLY A 73 -0.17 13.23 -9.76
C GLY A 73 -1.02 12.31 -8.90
N LEU A 74 -2.10 12.85 -8.32
CA LEU A 74 -3.11 12.08 -7.62
C LEU A 74 -3.87 11.17 -8.58
N ASP A 75 -4.29 11.68 -9.73
CA ASP A 75 -5.01 10.92 -10.75
C ASP A 75 -4.15 9.76 -11.26
N HIS A 76 -2.87 10.01 -11.57
CA HIS A 76 -1.94 8.95 -11.96
C HIS A 76 -1.72 7.91 -10.86
N LEU A 77 -1.59 8.35 -9.60
CA LEU A 77 -1.44 7.44 -8.47
C LEU A 77 -2.70 6.57 -8.32
N LEU A 78 -3.89 7.16 -8.39
CA LEU A 78 -5.16 6.44 -8.28
C LEU A 78 -5.40 5.48 -9.44
N LEU A 79 -5.04 5.86 -10.66
CA LEU A 79 -5.04 4.95 -11.81
C LEU A 79 -4.05 3.81 -11.62
N SER A 80 -2.83 4.10 -11.14
CA SER A 80 -1.81 3.08 -10.88
C SER A 80 -2.25 2.09 -9.79
N LEU A 81 -2.91 2.56 -8.74
CA LEU A 81 -3.44 1.71 -7.66
C LEU A 81 -4.70 0.94 -8.08
N GLY A 82 -5.54 1.51 -8.95
CA GLY A 82 -6.81 0.95 -9.41
C GLY A 82 -6.68 -0.03 -10.57
N VAL A 83 -5.97 0.36 -11.63
CA VAL A 83 -5.74 -0.45 -12.84
C VAL A 83 -4.85 -1.65 -12.52
N ALA A 84 -3.84 -1.47 -11.67
CA ALA A 84 -2.96 -2.57 -11.35
C ALA A 84 -3.67 -3.64 -10.52
N GLY A 85 -4.73 -3.29 -9.75
CA GLY A 85 -5.52 -4.17 -8.86
C GLY A 85 -4.73 -4.96 -7.79
N THR A 86 -3.42 -5.06 -7.96
CA THR A 86 -2.57 -6.15 -7.51
C THR A 86 -1.12 -5.64 -7.53
N TYR A 87 -0.79 -4.70 -6.66
CA TYR A 87 0.62 -4.47 -6.34
C TYR A 87 1.07 -5.60 -5.41
N GLY A 88 1.27 -6.79 -5.99
CA GLY A 88 1.51 -8.02 -5.25
C GLY A 88 1.98 -9.15 -6.15
N GLY A 89 2.78 -10.06 -5.59
CA GLY A 89 3.34 -11.20 -6.32
C GLY A 89 2.23 -12.09 -6.88
N GLN A 90 2.03 -12.03 -8.20
CA GLN A 90 1.23 -13.00 -8.91
C GLN A 90 2.03 -14.30 -8.98
N THR A 91 1.41 -15.41 -8.58
CA THR A 91 2.01 -16.74 -8.78
C THR A 91 1.29 -17.42 -9.93
N SER A 92 2.01 -18.17 -10.75
CA SER A 92 1.47 -18.89 -11.91
C SER A 92 0.35 -19.89 -11.56
N VAL A 93 0.24 -20.25 -10.28
CA VAL A 93 -0.70 -21.27 -9.76
C VAL A 93 -1.94 -20.65 -9.12
N TYR A 94 -1.79 -19.59 -8.32
CA TYR A 94 -2.91 -19.00 -7.56
C TYR A 94 -3.40 -17.66 -8.11
N GLY A 95 -2.74 -17.12 -9.14
CA GLY A 95 -3.06 -15.81 -9.69
C GLY A 95 -2.75 -14.69 -8.70
N THR A 96 -3.62 -13.68 -8.67
CA THR A 96 -3.53 -12.53 -7.78
C THR A 96 -3.75 -12.93 -6.32
N ASN A 97 -2.69 -12.83 -5.51
CA ASN A 97 -2.72 -13.20 -4.10
C ASN A 97 -2.92 -12.01 -3.14
N ILE A 98 -2.95 -10.78 -3.65
CA ILE A 98 -3.13 -9.55 -2.87
C ILE A 98 -4.12 -8.66 -3.60
N ARG A 99 -5.09 -8.13 -2.84
CA ARG A 99 -6.05 -7.14 -3.34
C ARG A 99 -5.91 -5.85 -2.55
N THR A 100 -5.74 -4.74 -3.26
CA THR A 100 -5.67 -3.41 -2.65
C THR A 100 -7.07 -2.83 -2.51
N HIS A 101 -7.37 -2.28 -1.34
CA HIS A 101 -8.59 -1.53 -1.06
C HIS A 101 -8.20 -0.14 -0.56
N ILE A 102 -8.63 0.90 -1.25
CA ILE A 102 -8.39 2.27 -0.80
C ILE A 102 -9.41 2.60 0.29
N ALA A 103 -8.91 2.82 1.51
CA ALA A 103 -9.76 3.13 2.67
C ALA A 103 -10.23 4.60 2.71
N GLY A 104 -9.51 5.49 2.03
CA GLY A 104 -9.82 6.92 1.95
C GLY A 104 -8.57 7.73 1.61
N ILE A 105 -8.76 9.02 1.33
CA ILE A 105 -7.69 10.00 1.21
C ILE A 105 -7.93 11.06 2.28
N TYR A 106 -6.90 11.31 3.09
CA TYR A 106 -6.96 12.26 4.19
C TYR A 106 -5.87 13.30 4.00
N ALA A 107 -6.25 14.59 4.04
CA ALA A 107 -5.37 15.70 3.80
C ALA A 107 -5.41 16.69 4.97
N GLY A 108 -4.24 17.18 5.34
CA GLY A 108 -4.07 18.23 6.33
C GLY A 108 -2.77 18.97 6.05
N ARG A 109 -2.60 20.12 6.69
CA ARG A 109 -1.37 20.91 6.56
C ARG A 109 -0.13 20.16 7.07
N PHE A 110 -0.34 19.28 8.04
CA PHE A 110 0.70 18.44 8.64
C PHE A 110 0.23 16.99 8.71
N GLU A 111 1.19 16.06 8.62
CA GLU A 111 0.95 14.64 8.84
C GLU A 111 0.54 14.41 10.30
N GLN A 112 -0.55 13.69 10.50
CA GLN A 112 -1.08 13.37 11.82
C GLN A 112 -0.45 12.06 12.33
N PRO A 113 -0.09 11.97 13.62
CA PRO A 113 0.45 10.74 14.18
C PRO A 113 -0.53 9.56 14.09
N GLU A 114 -1.84 9.84 14.13
CA GLU A 114 -2.92 8.87 13.96
C GLU A 114 -2.86 8.16 12.60
N THR A 115 -2.30 8.82 11.58
CA THR A 115 -2.14 8.27 10.21
C THR A 115 -0.95 7.31 10.12
N SER A 116 -0.10 7.19 11.14
CA SER A 116 0.97 6.19 11.12
C SER A 116 0.41 4.77 11.16
N PRO A 117 0.84 3.84 10.29
CA PRO A 117 0.39 2.44 10.32
C PRO A 117 0.58 1.79 11.70
N TYR A 118 1.65 2.11 12.41
CA TYR A 118 1.91 1.60 13.76
C TYR A 118 0.87 2.11 14.76
N GLN A 119 0.47 3.38 14.65
CA GLN A 119 -0.53 3.99 15.51
C GLN A 119 -1.93 3.47 15.17
N ILE A 120 -2.24 3.26 13.90
CA ILE A 120 -3.48 2.63 13.44
C ILE A 120 -3.61 1.22 14.04
N VAL A 121 -2.60 0.36 13.83
CA VAL A 121 -2.60 -1.02 14.38
C VAL A 121 -2.74 -0.99 15.89
N ARG A 122 -2.02 -0.11 16.59
CA ARG A 122 -2.12 0.04 18.04
C ARG A 122 -3.51 0.47 18.51
N THR A 123 -4.15 1.38 17.78
CA THR A 123 -5.47 1.92 18.17
C THR A 123 -6.59 0.91 17.89
N LEU A 124 -6.43 0.08 16.85
CA LEU A 124 -7.38 -0.99 16.52
C LEU A 124 -7.13 -2.28 17.32
N ALA A 125 -5.96 -2.45 17.92
CA ALA A 125 -5.60 -3.65 18.67
C ALA A 125 -6.57 -3.89 19.83
N ASN A 126 -7.22 -5.06 19.83
CA ASN A 126 -8.05 -5.50 20.93
C ASN A 126 -7.69 -6.94 21.31
N PRO A 127 -6.85 -7.12 22.37
CA PRO A 127 -6.42 -8.44 22.83
C PRO A 127 -7.56 -9.42 23.17
N GLU A 128 -8.72 -8.89 23.55
CA GLU A 128 -9.88 -9.66 23.98
C GLU A 128 -10.82 -10.04 22.83
N ALA A 129 -10.63 -9.45 21.63
CA ALA A 129 -11.54 -9.60 20.50
C ALA A 129 -10.82 -9.79 19.16
N TRP A 130 -9.75 -10.60 19.11
CA TRP A 130 -9.07 -10.88 17.84
C TRP A 130 -9.92 -11.63 16.80
N ASP A 131 -11.01 -12.25 17.24
CA ASP A 131 -12.00 -12.87 16.36
C ASP A 131 -13.08 -11.89 15.85
N ASP A 132 -13.00 -10.60 16.22
CA ASP A 132 -13.93 -9.57 15.77
C ASP A 132 -14.00 -9.52 14.23
N PRO A 133 -15.22 -9.49 13.65
CA PRO A 133 -15.42 -9.30 12.21
C PRO A 133 -14.67 -8.10 11.61
N LEU A 134 -14.35 -7.08 12.39
CA LEU A 134 -13.54 -5.93 11.98
C LEU A 134 -12.24 -6.34 11.28
N PHE A 135 -11.57 -7.41 11.75
CA PHE A 135 -10.28 -7.85 11.22
C PHE A 135 -10.39 -8.75 9.99
N LYS A 136 -11.61 -9.06 9.54
CA LYS A 136 -11.90 -9.94 8.40
C LYS A 136 -12.79 -9.28 7.34
N ASP A 137 -13.49 -8.20 7.69
CA ASP A 137 -14.40 -7.46 6.82
C ASP A 137 -13.81 -6.11 6.41
N VAL A 138 -13.44 -6.01 5.13
CA VAL A 138 -12.88 -4.79 4.55
C VAL A 138 -13.80 -3.58 4.74
N LYS A 139 -15.12 -3.73 4.56
CA LYS A 139 -16.05 -2.60 4.65
C LYS A 139 -16.09 -2.04 6.06
N ARG A 140 -16.20 -2.93 7.05
CA ARG A 140 -16.19 -2.53 8.47
C ARG A 140 -14.87 -1.85 8.84
N LEU A 141 -13.75 -2.41 8.39
CA LEU A 141 -12.44 -1.82 8.60
C LEU A 141 -12.34 -0.43 7.98
N THR A 142 -12.77 -0.25 6.72
CA THR A 142 -12.72 1.06 6.06
C THR A 142 -13.58 2.10 6.76
N THR A 143 -14.79 1.73 7.21
CA THR A 143 -15.63 2.63 8.02
C THR A 143 -14.95 2.99 9.33
N ARG A 144 -14.33 2.01 10.01
CA ARG A 144 -13.65 2.26 11.28
C ARG A 144 -12.41 3.14 11.13
N LEU A 145 -11.67 3.00 10.03
CA LEU A 145 -10.54 3.85 9.70
C LEU A 145 -10.99 5.28 9.41
N ASP A 146 -12.09 5.45 8.68
CA ASP A 146 -12.67 6.77 8.39
C ASP A 146 -13.12 7.48 9.69
N GLU A 147 -13.81 6.78 10.58
CA GLU A 147 -14.19 7.31 11.91
C GLU A 147 -12.98 7.78 12.74
N LEU A 148 -11.83 7.11 12.59
CA LEU A 148 -10.60 7.42 13.32
C LEU A 148 -9.83 8.58 12.68
N LEU A 149 -9.75 8.60 11.35
CA LEU A 149 -8.88 9.51 10.60
C LEU A 149 -9.59 10.79 10.19
N SER A 150 -10.89 10.75 9.86
CA SER A 150 -11.61 11.93 9.38
C SER A 150 -11.62 13.10 10.38
N PRO A 151 -11.84 12.89 11.69
CA PRO A 151 -11.86 14.00 12.65
C PRO A 151 -10.53 14.73 12.83
N VAL A 152 -9.41 14.11 12.48
CA VAL A 152 -8.06 14.69 12.67
C VAL A 152 -7.49 15.31 11.39
N HIS A 153 -8.22 15.27 10.27
CA HIS A 153 -7.81 15.86 9.00
C HIS A 153 -8.75 17.00 8.56
N GLU A 154 -8.19 17.95 7.81
CA GLU A 154 -8.94 19.13 7.33
C GLU A 154 -9.82 18.80 6.12
N VAL A 155 -9.34 17.88 5.28
CA VAL A 155 -10.03 17.43 4.06
C VAL A 155 -9.98 15.92 4.02
N THR A 156 -11.12 15.32 3.69
CA THR A 156 -11.31 13.88 3.70
C THR A 156 -12.07 13.47 2.45
N MET A 157 -11.62 12.39 1.82
CA MET A 157 -12.40 11.64 0.84
C MET A 157 -12.57 10.22 1.37
N THR A 158 -13.81 9.82 1.58
CA THR A 158 -14.19 8.49 2.02
C THR A 158 -13.81 7.43 0.98
N ALA A 159 -13.76 6.16 1.38
CA ALA A 159 -13.51 5.05 0.46
C ALA A 159 -14.46 5.07 -0.77
N GLN A 160 -15.73 5.41 -0.57
CA GLN A 160 -16.73 5.47 -1.64
C GLN A 160 -16.44 6.62 -2.60
N GLU A 161 -16.17 7.82 -2.10
CA GLU A 161 -15.84 8.98 -2.94
C GLU A 161 -14.57 8.75 -3.77
N VAL A 162 -13.56 8.12 -3.17
CA VAL A 162 -12.33 7.76 -3.90
C VAL A 162 -12.61 6.71 -4.97
N HIS A 163 -13.47 5.73 -4.67
CA HIS A 163 -13.86 4.72 -5.66
C HIS A 163 -14.62 5.33 -6.83
N ASP A 164 -15.58 6.22 -6.56
CA ASP A 164 -16.36 6.91 -7.60
C ASP A 164 -15.46 7.80 -8.45
N TYR A 165 -14.54 8.53 -7.81
CA TYR A 165 -13.54 9.34 -8.52
C TYR A 165 -12.64 8.47 -9.41
N GLN A 166 -12.16 7.34 -8.90
CA GLN A 166 -11.33 6.40 -9.64
C GLN A 166 -12.09 5.78 -10.84
N ASN A 167 -13.35 5.40 -10.66
CA ASN A 167 -14.19 4.87 -11.76
C ASN A 167 -14.37 5.92 -12.86
N ASN A 168 -14.58 7.18 -12.49
CA ASN A 168 -14.66 8.27 -13.46
C ASN A 168 -13.33 8.48 -14.20
N LEU A 169 -12.18 8.37 -13.51
CA LEU A 169 -10.86 8.43 -14.16
C LEU A 169 -10.66 7.28 -15.15
N LEU A 170 -11.06 6.06 -14.80
CA LEU A 170 -10.99 4.89 -15.69
C LEU A 170 -11.84 5.08 -16.94
N GLN A 171 -13.09 5.53 -16.77
CA GLN A 171 -13.98 5.80 -17.91
C GLN A 171 -13.40 6.88 -18.83
N ARG A 172 -12.85 7.96 -18.26
CA ARG A 172 -12.17 9.00 -19.05
C ARG A 172 -10.98 8.44 -19.81
N PHE A 173 -10.18 7.58 -19.19
CA PHE A 173 -9.03 6.92 -19.81
C PHE A 173 -9.43 6.02 -20.99
N GLU A 174 -10.55 5.32 -20.87
CA GLU A 174 -11.08 4.46 -21.95
C GLU A 174 -11.74 5.26 -23.08
N SER A 175 -12.37 6.41 -22.78
CA SER A 175 -13.12 7.19 -23.77
C SER A 175 -12.30 8.26 -24.51
N ASP A 176 -11.28 8.83 -23.88
CA ASP A 176 -10.53 10.00 -24.38
C ASP A 176 -9.04 9.90 -24.04
N PHE A 177 -8.39 8.85 -24.56
CA PHE A 177 -6.98 8.58 -24.36
C PHE A 177 -6.07 9.73 -24.85
N GLN A 178 -6.45 10.43 -25.91
CA GLN A 178 -5.63 11.50 -26.53
C GLN A 178 -5.55 12.76 -25.67
N SER A 179 -6.64 13.18 -25.02
CA SER A 179 -6.58 14.33 -24.10
C SER A 179 -5.75 13.99 -22.86
N LEU A 180 -5.92 12.79 -22.32
CA LEU A 180 -5.13 12.28 -21.20
C LEU A 180 -3.65 12.16 -21.52
N GLU A 181 -3.28 11.64 -22.70
CA GLU A 181 -1.87 11.58 -23.14
C GLU A 181 -1.26 13.00 -23.20
N THR A 182 -2.01 13.97 -23.72
CA THR A 182 -1.58 15.38 -23.78
C THR A 182 -1.41 15.97 -22.38
N GLU A 183 -2.39 15.77 -21.49
CA GLU A 183 -2.31 16.17 -20.08
C GLU A 183 -1.12 15.52 -19.37
N TYR A 184 -0.84 14.25 -19.65
CA TYR A 184 0.31 13.52 -19.11
C TYR A 184 1.64 14.07 -19.63
N GLN A 185 1.75 14.39 -20.91
CA GLN A 185 2.96 14.96 -21.50
C GLN A 185 3.22 16.37 -20.95
N GLU A 186 2.18 17.19 -20.81
CA GLU A 186 2.27 18.51 -20.17
C GLU A 186 2.61 18.42 -18.67
N ALA A 187 2.01 17.46 -17.98
CA ALA A 187 2.28 17.19 -16.58
C ALA A 187 3.67 16.60 -16.37
N ALA A 188 4.20 15.79 -17.30
CA ALA A 188 5.54 15.21 -17.22
C ALA A 188 6.61 16.30 -17.12
N GLY A 189 6.46 17.41 -17.83
CA GLY A 189 7.31 18.59 -17.69
C GLY A 189 7.22 19.20 -16.28
N LYS A 190 6.01 19.37 -15.74
CA LYS A 190 5.79 19.90 -14.38
C LYS A 190 6.30 18.95 -13.29
N VAL A 191 6.13 17.64 -13.49
CA VAL A 191 6.64 16.57 -12.62
C VAL A 191 8.16 16.60 -12.62
N ALA A 192 8.78 16.66 -13.80
CA ALA A 192 10.22 16.80 -13.95
C ALA A 192 10.72 18.07 -13.22
N ASP A 193 10.03 19.21 -13.35
CA ASP A 193 10.36 20.42 -12.60
C ASP A 193 10.23 20.24 -11.09
N PHE A 194 9.21 19.52 -10.60
CA PHE A 194 9.09 19.15 -9.19
C PHE A 194 10.25 18.26 -8.74
N PHE A 195 10.68 17.31 -9.56
CA PHE A 195 11.86 16.47 -9.33
C PHE A 195 13.15 17.30 -9.33
N ASP A 196 13.32 18.22 -10.29
CA ASP A 196 14.53 19.02 -10.44
C ASP A 196 14.68 20.07 -9.33
N GLN A 197 13.60 20.75 -8.95
CA GLN A 197 13.58 21.64 -7.78
C GLN A 197 13.93 20.91 -6.47
N TRP A 198 13.63 19.61 -6.40
CA TRP A 198 13.94 18.77 -5.25
C TRP A 198 15.44 18.43 -5.16
N PHE A 199 16.14 18.35 -6.29
CA PHE A 199 17.60 18.11 -6.33
C PHE A 199 18.42 19.39 -6.27
N MET A 200 17.94 20.48 -6.87
CA MET A 200 18.73 21.71 -6.98
C MET A 200 18.58 22.66 -5.78
N GLY A 201 17.65 22.37 -4.86
CA GLY A 201 17.21 23.34 -3.85
C GLY A 201 16.51 24.52 -4.52
N LYS A 202 15.65 25.24 -3.81
CA LYS A 202 15.09 26.49 -4.32
C LYS A 202 16.25 27.43 -4.67
N LYS A 203 16.61 27.55 -5.95
CA LYS A 203 17.34 28.74 -6.41
C LYS A 203 16.41 29.92 -6.13
N GLY A 204 16.89 30.81 -5.26
CA GLY A 204 16.12 31.92 -4.72
C GLY A 204 15.45 32.76 -5.81
N LYS A 205 14.26 33.26 -5.47
CA LYS A 205 13.86 34.61 -5.88
C LYS A 205 14.32 35.56 -4.79
#